data_AF-A0AAW0M746-F1
#
_entry.id   AF-A0AAW0M746-F1
#
_cell.length_a   1.000
_cell.length_b   1.000
_cell.length_c   1.000
_cell.angle_alpha   90.00
_cell.angle_beta   90.00
_cell.angle_gamma   90.00
#
_symmetry.space_group_name_H-M   'P 1'
#
loop_
_entity.id
_entity.type
_entity.pdbx_description
1 polymer ?
#
loop_
_entity_poly.entity_id
_entity_poly.type
_entity_poly.pdbx_seq_one_letter_code
_entity_poly.pdbx_strand_id
1 'polypeptide(L)'
;MEKETNIAYNAHCLVLSYPTQGHLNPMHEFSKCLKHKGVKVTLVITRPMSKTIHKEASSIALETISDGFDEGGIAHAESIQAYLERFWQVGSQTLAELLEKLSSSSSGNPVDCIVYDAFLPWALDVAKKFGLVGAFFFHSIL
;
A
#
# COMPACT_ATOMS: atom_id res chain seq x y z
N MET A 1 6.17 -3.54 31.85
CA MET A 1 6.07 -2.30 31.05
C MET A 1 7.27 -2.27 30.13
N GLU A 2 7.12 -2.87 28.95
CA GLU A 2 8.13 -2.76 27.90
C GLU A 2 8.16 -1.31 27.43
N LYS A 3 9.30 -0.65 27.63
CA LYS A 3 9.56 0.64 27.02
C LYS A 3 9.53 0.43 25.51
N GLU A 4 8.54 0.97 24.83
CA GLU A 4 8.59 1.16 23.38
C GLU A 4 9.87 1.92 23.08
N THR A 5 10.85 1.20 22.56
CA THR A 5 12.05 1.80 22.02
C THR A 5 11.59 2.61 20.82
N ASN A 6 11.75 3.93 20.91
CA ASN A 6 11.51 4.82 19.79
C ASN A 6 12.62 4.55 18.77
N ILE A 7 12.44 3.49 17.96
CA ILE A 7 13.35 3.16 16.87
C ILE A 7 13.23 4.32 15.89
N ALA A 8 14.26 5.15 15.82
CA ALA A 8 14.41 6.10 14.72
C ALA A 8 14.57 5.26 13.44
N TYR A 9 13.49 5.14 12.68
CA TYR A 9 13.53 4.50 11.37
C TYR A 9 14.29 5.41 10.41
N ASN A 10 15.16 4.83 9.59
CA ASN A 10 15.96 5.60 8.63
C ASN A 10 15.14 6.09 7.42
N ALA A 11 13.98 5.47 7.19
CA ALA A 11 13.03 5.82 6.14
C ALA A 11 11.66 5.19 6.43
N HIS A 12 10.60 5.75 5.84
CA HIS A 12 9.26 5.21 5.80
C HIS A 12 8.84 4.89 4.37
N CYS A 13 8.69 3.60 4.09
CA CYS A 13 8.25 3.07 2.80
C CYS A 13 6.77 2.67 2.85
N LEU A 14 6.01 3.17 1.91
CA LEU A 14 4.66 2.69 1.63
C LEU A 14 4.73 1.59 0.56
N VAL A 15 4.09 0.44 0.79
CA VAL A 15 4.11 -0.70 -0.12
C VAL A 15 2.68 -0.93 -0.62
N LEU A 16 2.39 -0.67 -1.89
CA LEU A 16 1.06 -0.74 -2.47
C LEU A 16 0.87 -2.01 -3.31
N SER A 17 0.03 -2.93 -2.82
CA SER A 17 -0.24 -4.21 -3.50
C SER A 17 -1.39 -4.12 -4.50
N TYR A 18 -1.27 -4.84 -5.61
CA TYR A 18 -2.42 -5.16 -6.47
C TYR A 18 -3.42 -6.04 -5.68
N PRO A 19 -4.74 -5.90 -5.90
CA PRO A 19 -5.77 -6.53 -5.07
C PRO A 19 -6.01 -8.02 -5.42
N THR A 20 -4.96 -8.83 -5.38
CA THR A 20 -5.03 -10.29 -5.41
C THR A 20 -4.05 -10.92 -4.42
N GLN A 21 -4.38 -12.10 -3.88
CA GLN A 21 -3.51 -12.79 -2.92
C GLN A 21 -2.14 -13.15 -3.51
N GLY A 22 -2.09 -13.47 -4.81
CA GLY A 22 -0.84 -13.78 -5.52
C GLY A 22 0.15 -12.63 -5.53
N HIS A 23 -0.32 -11.38 -5.48
CA HIS A 23 0.52 -10.17 -5.40
C HIS A 23 0.79 -9.76 -3.96
N LEU A 24 -0.21 -9.87 -3.09
CA LEU A 24 -0.12 -9.48 -1.69
C LEU A 24 0.93 -10.27 -0.93
N ASN A 25 0.99 -11.59 -1.10
CA ASN A 25 1.89 -12.45 -0.33
C ASN A 25 3.39 -12.09 -0.57
N PRO A 26 3.88 -12.02 -1.83
CA PRO A 26 5.24 -11.56 -2.11
C PRO A 26 5.54 -10.17 -1.56
N MET A 27 4.62 -9.22 -1.71
CA MET A 27 4.82 -7.83 -1.25
C MET A 27 4.79 -7.72 0.28
N HIS A 28 4.04 -8.58 0.97
CA HIS A 28 4.04 -8.71 2.42
C HIS A 28 5.37 -9.29 2.94
N GLU A 29 5.91 -10.33 2.30
CA GLU A 29 7.25 -10.85 2.65
C GLU A 29 8.35 -9.83 2.37
N PHE A 30 8.29 -9.12 1.23
CA PHE A 30 9.18 -8.00 0.94
C PHE A 30 9.11 -6.91 2.03
N SER A 31 7.90 -6.59 2.50
CA SER A 31 7.69 -5.64 3.60
C SER A 31 8.35 -6.09 4.91
N LYS A 32 8.34 -7.40 5.22
CA LYS A 32 9.07 -7.94 6.39
C LYS A 32 10.57 -7.79 6.24
N CYS A 33 11.11 -8.04 5.05
CA CYS A 33 12.53 -7.84 4.75
C CYS A 33 12.94 -6.38 4.96
N LEU A 34 12.17 -5.41 4.44
CA LEU A 34 12.42 -3.98 4.66
C LEU A 34 12.40 -3.61 6.15
N LYS A 35 11.39 -4.09 6.88
CA LYS A 35 11.29 -3.85 8.33
C LYS A 35 12.49 -4.40 9.10
N HIS A 36 12.96 -5.61 8.76
CA HIS A 36 14.16 -6.20 9.36
C HIS A 36 15.44 -5.39 9.08
N LYS A 37 15.45 -4.56 8.03
CA LYS A 37 16.53 -3.62 7.70
C LYS A 37 16.37 -2.24 8.35
N GLY A 38 15.39 -2.05 9.25
CA GLY A 38 15.19 -0.79 9.97
C GLY A 38 14.40 0.27 9.19
N VAL A 39 13.61 -0.14 8.20
CA VAL A 39 12.68 0.73 7.47
C VAL A 39 11.28 0.64 8.10
N LYS A 40 10.61 1.77 8.33
CA LYS A 40 9.19 1.78 8.70
C LYS A 40 8.39 1.39 7.46
N VAL A 41 7.53 0.38 7.57
CA VAL A 41 6.74 -0.08 6.42
C VAL A 41 5.26 0.04 6.72
N THR A 42 4.53 0.66 5.79
CA THR A 42 3.07 0.66 5.75
C THR A 42 2.64 -0.09 4.49
N LEU A 43 2.05 -1.27 4.67
CA LEU A 43 1.45 -2.05 3.59
C LEU A 43 0.06 -1.47 3.29
N VAL A 44 -0.21 -1.23 2.01
CA VAL A 44 -1.46 -0.66 1.52
C VAL A 44 -2.14 -1.65 0.59
N ILE A 45 -3.41 -1.90 0.89
CA ILE A 45 -4.30 -2.80 0.15
C ILE A 45 -5.62 -2.11 -0.15
N THR A 46 -6.46 -2.72 -0.98
CA THR A 46 -7.81 -2.20 -1.20
C THR A 46 -8.74 -2.59 -0.04
N ARG A 47 -9.78 -1.78 0.20
CA ARG A 47 -10.79 -2.05 1.23
C ARG A 47 -11.44 -3.43 1.12
N PRO A 48 -11.85 -3.93 -0.09
CA PRO A 48 -12.36 -5.29 -0.21
C PRO A 48 -11.34 -6.35 0.23
N MET A 49 -10.07 -6.21 -0.14
CA MET A 49 -9.01 -7.14 0.24
C MET A 49 -8.81 -7.21 1.76
N SER A 50 -9.00 -6.10 2.46
CA SER A 50 -8.87 -6.04 3.93
C SER A 50 -9.86 -6.93 4.68
N LYS A 51 -11.01 -7.24 4.06
CA LYS A 51 -12.02 -8.16 4.61
C LYS A 51 -11.57 -9.62 4.57
N THR A 52 -10.63 -9.97 3.68
CA THR A 52 -10.15 -11.34 3.47
C THR A 52 -8.86 -11.64 4.25
N ILE A 53 -8.14 -10.61 4.70
CA ILE A 53 -6.90 -10.80 5.47
C ILE A 53 -7.23 -10.97 6.95
N HIS A 54 -6.78 -12.08 7.53
CA HIS A 54 -6.74 -12.24 8.98
C HIS A 54 -5.67 -11.28 9.55
N LYS A 55 -6.12 -10.19 10.19
CA LYS A 55 -5.25 -9.13 10.74
C LYS A 55 -4.30 -9.61 11.86
N GLU A 56 -4.48 -10.83 12.36
CA GLU A 56 -3.97 -11.25 13.66
C GLU A 56 -2.49 -11.67 13.73
N ALA A 57 -1.70 -11.53 12.64
CA ALA A 57 -0.28 -11.93 12.68
C ALA A 57 0.70 -10.98 11.97
N SER A 58 0.25 -9.83 11.46
CA SER A 58 1.11 -8.90 10.72
C SER A 58 1.81 -7.94 11.67
N SER A 59 3.13 -8.03 11.77
CA SER A 59 3.94 -7.00 12.44
C SER A 59 4.07 -5.70 11.62
N ILE A 60 3.50 -5.66 10.40
CA ILE A 60 3.56 -4.52 9.48
C ILE A 60 2.28 -3.70 9.61
N ALA A 61 2.41 -2.37 9.63
CA ALA A 61 1.28 -1.46 9.64
C ALA A 61 0.45 -1.63 8.37
N LEU A 62 -0.87 -1.68 8.50
CA LEU A 62 -1.79 -1.90 7.38
C LEU A 62 -2.71 -0.68 7.23
N GLU A 63 -2.70 -0.10 6.04
CA GLU A 63 -3.63 0.96 5.64
C GLU A 63 -4.41 0.51 4.39
N THR A 64 -5.52 1.19 4.11
CA THR A 64 -6.41 0.79 3.01
C THR A 64 -6.76 1.96 2.11
N ILE A 65 -6.80 1.72 0.80
CA ILE A 65 -7.36 2.62 -0.21
C ILE A 65 -8.64 2.04 -0.82
N SER A 66 -9.42 2.86 -1.51
CA SER A 66 -10.59 2.37 -2.23
C SER A 66 -10.21 1.96 -3.64
N ASP A 67 -10.82 0.88 -4.14
CA ASP A 67 -10.79 0.52 -5.56
C ASP A 67 -12.03 0.99 -6.35
N GLY A 68 -12.90 1.75 -5.69
CA GLY A 68 -14.19 2.16 -6.23
C GLY A 68 -15.29 1.10 -6.13
N PHE A 69 -14.98 -0.09 -5.61
CA PHE A 69 -15.91 -1.21 -5.41
C PHE A 69 -15.76 -1.81 -3.99
N ASP A 70 -15.78 -0.96 -2.96
CA ASP A 70 -15.46 -1.33 -1.58
C ASP A 70 -16.31 -2.49 -0.98
N GLU A 71 -17.50 -2.73 -1.53
CA GLU A 71 -18.39 -3.79 -1.04
C GLU A 71 -18.01 -5.19 -1.52
N GLY A 72 -17.49 -5.34 -2.73
CA GLY A 72 -17.12 -6.68 -3.24
C GLY A 72 -16.16 -6.71 -4.41
N GLY A 73 -15.35 -5.67 -4.57
CA GLY A 73 -14.23 -5.59 -5.51
C GLY A 73 -14.67 -5.83 -6.96
N ILE A 74 -13.80 -6.50 -7.71
CA ILE A 74 -13.99 -6.77 -9.13
C ILE A 74 -15.29 -7.51 -9.47
N ALA A 75 -15.84 -8.31 -8.56
CA ALA A 75 -17.09 -9.05 -8.78
C ALA A 75 -18.32 -8.13 -8.90
N HIS A 76 -18.22 -6.88 -8.46
CA HIS A 76 -19.30 -5.86 -8.56
C HIS A 76 -19.12 -4.92 -9.76
N ALA A 77 -18.07 -5.10 -10.55
CA ALA A 77 -17.86 -4.33 -11.76
C ALA A 77 -18.55 -4.99 -12.96
N GLU A 78 -19.02 -4.17 -13.90
CA GLU A 78 -19.65 -4.64 -15.14
C GLU A 78 -18.68 -5.42 -16.05
N SER A 79 -17.39 -5.09 -15.97
CA SER A 79 -16.31 -5.76 -16.69
C SER A 79 -14.96 -5.50 -16.01
N ILE A 80 -13.93 -6.26 -16.40
CA ILE A 80 -12.55 -6.04 -15.95
C ILE A 80 -12.07 -4.64 -16.35
N GLN A 81 -12.42 -4.17 -17.56
CA GLN A 81 -12.03 -2.84 -18.03
C GLN A 81 -12.66 -1.74 -17.16
N ALA A 82 -13.96 -1.84 -16.90
CA ALA A 82 -14.67 -0.89 -16.03
C ALA A 82 -14.11 -0.90 -14.60
N TYR A 83 -13.72 -2.08 -14.09
CA TYR A 83 -13.04 -2.18 -12.81
C TYR A 83 -11.71 -1.41 -12.80
N LEU A 84 -10.83 -1.66 -13.79
CA LEU A 84 -9.51 -1.05 -13.85
C LEU A 84 -9.58 0.47 -14.01
N GLU A 85 -10.44 0.98 -14.88
CA GLU A 85 -10.63 2.42 -15.09
C GLU A 85 -11.08 3.11 -13.79
N ARG A 86 -12.07 2.53 -13.12
CA ARG A 86 -12.58 3.06 -11.86
C ARG A 86 -11.54 2.95 -10.75
N PHE A 87 -10.83 1.84 -10.65
CA PHE A 87 -9.78 1.64 -9.66
C PHE A 87 -8.63 2.64 -9.86
N TRP A 88 -8.16 2.86 -11.08
CA TRP A 88 -7.11 3.85 -11.33
C TRP A 88 -7.54 5.27 -10.93
N GLN A 89 -8.78 5.65 -11.21
CA GLN A 89 -9.33 6.94 -10.80
C GLN A 89 -9.44 7.06 -9.26
N VAL A 90 -10.12 6.12 -8.61
CA VAL A 90 -10.42 6.19 -7.17
C VAL A 90 -9.20 5.85 -6.31
N GLY A 91 -8.42 4.86 -6.74
CA GLY A 91 -7.21 4.42 -6.08
C GLY A 91 -6.16 5.53 -6.04
N SER A 92 -5.97 6.27 -7.14
CA SER A 92 -5.03 7.39 -7.16
C SER A 92 -5.46 8.54 -6.23
N GLN A 93 -6.76 8.86 -6.20
CA GLN A 93 -7.31 9.86 -5.28
C GLN A 93 -7.14 9.43 -3.81
N THR A 94 -7.58 8.23 -3.46
CA THR A 94 -7.56 7.76 -2.07
C THR A 94 -6.14 7.43 -1.58
N LEU A 95 -5.21 7.11 -2.47
CA LEU A 95 -3.78 7.03 -2.13
C LEU A 95 -3.21 8.41 -1.78
N ALA A 96 -3.57 9.46 -2.52
CA ALA A 96 -3.14 10.82 -2.22
C ALA A 96 -3.68 11.29 -0.85
N GLU A 97 -4.97 11.06 -0.58
CA GLU A 97 -5.59 11.34 0.72
C GLU A 97 -4.89 10.60 1.87
N LEU A 98 -4.49 9.34 1.66
CA LEU A 98 -3.73 8.56 2.63
C LEU A 98 -2.33 9.18 2.89
N LEU A 99 -1.62 9.61 1.85
CA LEU A 99 -0.32 10.26 2.00
C LEU A 99 -0.44 11.59 2.78
N GLU A 100 -1.47 12.39 2.52
CA GLU A 100 -1.76 13.61 3.27
C GLU A 100 -2.01 13.31 4.76
N LYS A 101 -2.86 12.31 5.04
CA LYS A 101 -3.11 11.82 6.41
C LYS A 101 -1.83 11.38 7.11
N LEU A 102 -0.97 10.65 6.42
CA LEU A 102 0.29 10.15 7.00
C LEU A 102 1.30 11.29 7.24
N SER A 103 1.36 12.27 6.34
CA SER A 103 2.25 13.44 6.46
C SER A 103 1.86 14.37 7.62
N SER A 104 0.55 14.50 7.89
CA SER A 104 0.01 15.32 8.99
C SER A 104 0.04 14.62 10.35
N SER A 105 0.33 13.31 10.38
CA SER A 105 0.43 12.57 11.64
C SER A 105 1.67 13.01 12.42
N SER A 106 1.52 13.29 13.72
CA SER A 106 2.62 13.66 14.63
C SER A 106 3.63 12.52 14.89
N SER A 107 3.58 11.43 14.11
CA SER A 107 4.36 10.20 14.29
C SER A 107 5.84 10.32 13.89
N GLY A 108 6.29 11.52 13.51
CA GLY A 108 7.70 11.86 13.31
C GLY A 108 8.38 11.21 12.11
N ASN A 109 7.66 10.42 11.30
CA ASN A 109 8.19 9.70 10.15
C ASN A 109 7.27 9.88 8.93
N PRO A 110 7.42 10.99 8.17
CA PRO A 110 6.69 11.18 6.90
C PRO A 110 7.05 10.07 5.92
N VAL A 111 6.21 9.82 4.92
CA VAL A 111 6.51 8.83 3.87
C VAL A 111 7.65 9.37 3.01
N ASP A 112 8.68 8.56 2.75
CA ASP A 112 9.84 8.93 1.92
C ASP A 112 9.77 8.28 0.52
N CYS A 113 9.17 7.09 0.45
CA CYS A 113 9.08 6.33 -0.80
C CYS A 113 7.82 5.47 -0.89
N ILE A 114 7.46 5.15 -2.14
CA ILE A 114 6.39 4.22 -2.48
C ILE A 114 6.97 3.11 -3.34
N VAL A 115 6.84 1.87 -2.87
CA VAL A 115 6.99 0.67 -3.69
C VAL A 115 5.60 0.22 -4.12
N TYR A 116 5.31 0.26 -5.41
CA TYR A 116 3.99 -0.09 -5.94
C TYR A 116 4.06 -1.30 -6.85
N ASP A 117 3.00 -2.11 -6.87
CA ASP A 117 2.89 -3.21 -7.81
C ASP A 117 2.94 -2.70 -9.26
N ALA A 118 3.70 -3.36 -10.14
CA ALA A 118 3.87 -2.95 -11.53
C ALA A 118 2.56 -2.82 -12.33
N PHE A 119 1.48 -3.48 -11.89
CA PHE A 119 0.14 -3.38 -12.48
C PHE A 119 -0.62 -2.10 -12.05
N LEU A 120 -0.03 -1.27 -11.19
CA LEU A 120 -0.57 0.00 -10.71
C LEU A 120 0.32 1.18 -11.14
N PRO A 121 0.56 1.40 -12.45
CA PRO A 121 1.51 2.42 -12.92
C PRO A 121 1.15 3.85 -12.49
N TRP A 122 -0.15 4.13 -12.25
CA TRP A 122 -0.65 5.42 -11.76
C TRP A 122 -0.09 5.80 -10.38
N ALA A 123 0.38 4.83 -9.59
CA ALA A 123 0.96 5.10 -8.28
C ALA A 123 2.26 5.91 -8.38
N LEU A 124 2.99 5.79 -9.50
CA LEU A 124 4.18 6.62 -9.76
C LEU A 124 3.81 8.10 -9.91
N ASP A 125 2.70 8.40 -10.58
CA ASP A 125 2.25 9.79 -10.76
C ASP A 125 1.81 10.39 -9.43
N VAL A 126 1.19 9.60 -8.54
CA VAL A 126 0.90 10.02 -7.17
C VAL A 126 2.21 10.26 -6.42
N ALA A 127 3.17 9.33 -6.43
CA ALA A 127 4.46 9.48 -5.75
C ALA A 127 5.18 10.78 -6.16
N LYS A 128 5.22 11.08 -7.46
CA LYS A 128 5.82 12.32 -8.00
C LYS A 128 5.14 13.59 -7.48
N LYS A 129 3.80 13.60 -7.36
CA LYS A 129 3.06 14.77 -6.83
C LYS A 129 3.44 15.09 -5.39
N PHE A 130 3.81 14.08 -4.61
CA PHE A 130 4.23 14.22 -3.21
C PHE A 130 5.75 14.32 -3.06
N GLY A 131 6.52 14.37 -4.15
CA GLY A 131 7.99 14.44 -4.10
C GLY A 131 8.65 13.16 -3.56
N LEU A 132 7.98 12.02 -3.65
CA LEU A 132 8.43 10.73 -3.11
C LEU A 132 9.26 9.95 -4.12
N VAL A 133 10.17 9.12 -3.63
CA VAL A 133 10.84 8.12 -4.47
C VAL A 133 9.83 7.02 -4.82
N GLY A 134 9.57 6.82 -6.11
CA GLY A 134 8.72 5.73 -6.61
C GLY A 134 9.57 4.58 -7.16
N ALA A 135 9.24 3.35 -6.77
CA ALA A 135 9.80 2.14 -7.36
C ALA A 135 8.69 1.13 -7.63
N PHE A 136 8.76 0.41 -8.74
CA PHE A 136 7.81 -0.67 -9.01
C PHE A 136 8.35 -2.01 -8.45
N PHE A 137 7.43 -2.86 -8.02
CA PHE A 137 7.69 -4.24 -7.64
C PHE A 137 7.04 -5.15 -8.68
N PHE A 138 7.85 -6.03 -9.26
CA PHE A 138 7.39 -7.05 -10.18
C PHE A 138 7.70 -8.42 -9.58
N HIS A 139 6.68 -9.25 -9.40
CA HIS A 139 6.84 -10.65 -9.09
C HIS A 139 6.40 -11.45 -10.30
N SER A 140 7.24 -12.39 -10.72
CA SER A 140 6.92 -13.31 -11.79
C SER A 140 6.00 -14.40 -11.23
N ILE A 141 4.73 -14.36 -11.60
CA ILE A 141 3.89 -15.55 -11.62
C ILE A 141 4.17 -16.23 -12.96
N LEU A 142 5.01 -17.26 -12.94
CA LEU A 142 5.03 -18.32 -13.96
C LEU A 142 4.48 -19.59 -13.31
#